data_AF-A0A7Y4VJ92-F1
#
_entry.id   AF-A0A7Y4VJ92-F1
#
_cell.length_a   1.000
_cell.length_b   1.000
_cell.length_c   1.000
_cell.angle_alpha   90.00
_cell.angle_beta   90.00
_cell.angle_gamma   90.00
#
_symmetry.space_group_name_H-M   'P 1'
#
loop_
_entity.id
_entity.type
_entity.pdbx_description
1 polymer ?
#
loop_
_entity_poly.entity_id
_entity_poly.type
_entity_poly.pdbx_seq_one_letter_code
_entity_poly.pdbx_strand_id
1 'polypeptide(L)'
;MAFNDFRFRVAFRVLLLALSVGLVMYMFSRPNMIFAAGLTVLIIVFQLIELYRFTSQTNRKLTRFLESVKYSDFISGFANDNKLGKSFRELNTAFNEVMEAFRKARSEKEESWQYLNTIVQQVRTGIISFDSEGEVQLMNANAKKYIGNTNLKNINELVDQNPNLY
;
A
#
# COMPACT_ATOMS: atom_id res chain seq x y z
N MET A 1 1.09 -21.84 -13.33
CA MET A 1 1.92 -23.00 -12.95
C MET A 1 2.50 -22.91 -11.52
N ALA A 2 2.89 -21.73 -10.98
CA ALA A 2 3.42 -21.61 -9.61
C ALA A 2 2.42 -21.78 -8.43
N PHE A 3 1.10 -21.72 -8.66
CA PHE A 3 0.10 -22.00 -7.61
C PHE A 3 0.05 -23.48 -7.22
N ASN A 4 0.35 -24.34 -8.19
CA ASN A 4 0.57 -25.75 -7.88
C ASN A 4 1.80 -25.88 -6.99
N ASP A 5 2.84 -25.08 -7.14
CA ASP A 5 4.11 -25.35 -6.49
C ASP A 5 4.10 -25.17 -4.95
N PHE A 6 3.36 -24.20 -4.40
CA PHE A 6 3.18 -24.09 -2.94
C PHE A 6 2.25 -25.20 -2.41
N ARG A 7 1.07 -25.37 -3.02
CA ARG A 7 0.09 -26.39 -2.60
C ARG A 7 0.65 -27.80 -2.76
N PHE A 8 1.41 -28.05 -3.81
CA PHE A 8 2.11 -29.29 -4.11
C PHE A 8 3.24 -29.54 -3.10
N ARG A 9 4.05 -28.53 -2.76
CA ARG A 9 5.07 -28.67 -1.69
C ARG A 9 4.46 -28.96 -0.33
N VAL A 10 3.33 -28.35 0.00
CA VAL A 10 2.58 -28.67 1.24
C VAL A 10 2.01 -30.08 1.16
N ALA A 11 1.33 -30.43 0.07
CA ALA A 11 0.75 -31.76 -0.13
C ALA A 11 1.81 -32.87 -0.07
N PHE A 12 2.98 -32.67 -0.70
CA PHE A 12 4.09 -33.60 -0.66
C PHE A 12 4.61 -33.82 0.77
N ARG A 13 4.81 -32.75 1.55
CA ARG A 13 5.24 -32.86 2.95
C ARG A 13 4.20 -33.55 3.84
N VAL A 14 2.91 -33.28 3.62
CA VAL A 14 1.81 -33.94 4.35
C VAL A 14 1.75 -35.43 4.01
N LEU A 15 1.95 -35.78 2.75
CA LEU A 15 1.99 -37.18 2.31
C LEU A 15 3.19 -37.92 2.90
N LEU A 16 4.35 -37.26 2.98
CA LEU A 16 5.56 -37.80 3.61
C LEU A 16 5.38 -38.00 5.13
N LEU A 17 4.70 -37.07 5.81
CA LEU A 17 4.28 -37.23 7.21
C LEU A 17 3.33 -38.42 7.39
N ALA A 18 2.32 -38.57 6.52
CA ALA A 18 1.38 -39.68 6.58
C ALA A 18 2.08 -41.04 6.40
N LEU A 19 3.02 -41.13 5.45
CA LEU A 19 3.86 -42.32 5.27
C LEU A 19 4.72 -42.60 6.50
N SER A 20 5.33 -41.57 7.08
CA SER A 20 6.19 -41.71 8.28
C SER A 20 5.39 -42.23 9.48
N VAL A 21 4.17 -41.72 9.69
CA VAL A 21 3.25 -42.20 10.74
C VAL A 21 2.83 -43.65 10.50
N GLY A 22 2.50 -44.01 9.25
CA GLY A 22 2.21 -45.40 8.88
C GLY A 22 3.39 -46.35 9.13
N LEU A 23 4.60 -45.89 8.85
CA LEU A 23 5.84 -46.64 9.07
C LEU A 23 6.10 -46.87 10.56
N VAL A 24 5.86 -45.86 11.41
CA VAL A 24 5.92 -46.00 12.87
C VAL A 24 4.90 -47.02 13.38
N MET A 25 3.64 -46.96 12.93
CA MET A 25 2.63 -47.95 13.32
C MET A 25 3.03 -49.38 12.94
N TYR A 26 3.61 -49.56 11.75
CA TYR A 26 4.13 -50.86 11.31
C TYR A 26 5.30 -51.34 12.19
N MET A 27 6.24 -50.46 12.52
CA MET A 27 7.39 -50.78 13.37
C MET A 27 7.00 -51.11 14.81
N PHE A 28 6.00 -50.45 15.38
CA PHE A 28 5.49 -50.75 16.73
C PHE A 28 4.91 -52.16 16.86
N SER A 29 4.45 -52.75 15.76
CA SER A 29 3.94 -54.13 15.75
C SER A 29 5.06 -55.18 15.79
N ARG A 30 6.34 -54.78 15.74
CA ARG A 30 7.50 -55.68 15.77
C ARG A 30 8.40 -55.34 16.97
N PRO A 31 8.54 -56.23 17.98
CA PRO A 31 9.30 -55.92 19.20
C PRO A 31 10.79 -55.65 18.96
N ASN A 32 11.38 -56.15 17.86
CA ASN A 32 12.77 -55.91 17.52
C ASN A 32 13.04 -54.52 16.88
N MET A 33 12.00 -53.72 16.62
CA MET A 33 12.12 -52.43 15.93
C MET A 33 11.75 -51.22 16.81
N ILE A 34 11.58 -51.42 18.12
CA ILE A 34 11.17 -50.35 19.06
C ILE A 34 12.16 -49.17 19.04
N PHE A 35 13.47 -49.44 18.96
CA PHE A 35 14.48 -48.38 18.87
C PHE A 35 14.38 -47.59 17.56
N ALA A 36 14.13 -48.27 16.43
CA ALA A 36 13.93 -47.64 15.13
C ALA A 36 12.61 -46.85 15.08
N ALA A 37 11.56 -47.32 15.75
CA ALA A 37 10.30 -46.59 15.90
C ALA A 37 10.52 -45.28 16.67
N GLY A 38 11.28 -45.31 17.77
CA GLY A 38 11.65 -44.12 18.55
C GLY A 38 12.40 -43.07 17.73
N LEU A 39 13.39 -43.49 16.93
CA LEU A 39 14.10 -42.59 16.02
C LEU A 39 13.18 -41.98 14.96
N THR A 40 12.26 -42.78 14.41
CA THR A 40 11.30 -42.30 13.41
C THR A 40 10.31 -41.29 13.99
N VAL A 41 9.92 -41.42 15.25
CA VAL A 41 9.10 -40.41 15.95
C VAL A 41 9.83 -39.08 16.05
N LEU A 42 11.14 -39.06 16.32
CA LEU A 42 11.93 -37.83 16.32
C LEU A 42 11.94 -37.15 14.93
N ILE A 43 12.00 -37.95 13.86
CA ILE A 43 11.92 -37.44 12.48
C ILE A 43 10.54 -36.80 12.22
N ILE A 44 9.45 -37.40 12.71
CA ILE A 44 8.09 -36.83 12.59
C ILE A 44 8.01 -35.49 13.32
N VAL A 45 8.54 -35.39 14.54
CA VAL A 45 8.58 -34.12 15.29
C VAL A 45 9.35 -33.05 14.51
N PHE A 46 10.49 -33.41 13.92
CA PHE A 46 11.26 -32.49 13.08
C PHE A 46 10.47 -32.03 11.84
N GLN A 47 9.80 -32.94 11.14
CA GLN A 47 8.96 -32.63 9.98
C GLN A 47 7.80 -31.70 10.34
N LEU A 48 7.17 -31.88 11.51
CA LEU A 48 6.11 -30.99 11.99
C LEU A 48 6.62 -29.57 12.26
N ILE A 49 7.79 -29.44 12.90
CA ILE A 49 8.43 -28.13 13.15
C ILE A 49 8.79 -27.45 11.83
N GLU A 50 9.34 -28.19 10.87
CA GLU A 50 9.69 -27.67 9.54
C GLU A 50 8.43 -27.19 8.79
N LEU A 51 7.36 -27.99 8.80
CA LEU A 51 6.09 -27.64 8.17
C LEU A 51 5.45 -26.40 8.79
N TYR A 52 5.46 -26.29 10.12
CA TYR A 52 4.98 -25.11 10.84
C TYR A 52 5.80 -23.87 10.47
N ARG A 53 7.13 -23.98 10.48
CA ARG A 53 8.03 -22.87 10.08
C ARG A 53 7.83 -22.47 8.62
N PHE A 54 7.68 -23.41 7.71
CA PHE A 54 7.45 -23.14 6.29
C PHE A 54 6.13 -22.39 6.06
N THR A 55 5.07 -22.81 6.74
CA THR A 55 3.75 -22.18 6.66
C THR A 55 3.75 -20.80 7.30
N SER A 56 4.36 -20.67 8.48
CA SER A 56 4.48 -19.41 9.22
C SER A 56 5.36 -18.39 8.49
N GLN A 57 6.47 -18.80 7.88
CA GLN A 57 7.31 -17.91 7.07
C GLN A 57 6.56 -17.39 5.85
N THR A 58 5.76 -18.24 5.19
CA THR A 58 4.91 -17.82 4.08
C THR A 58 3.88 -16.78 4.54
N ASN A 59 3.25 -17.01 5.70
CA ASN A 59 2.27 -16.08 6.26
C ASN A 59 2.93 -14.74 6.69
N ARG A 60 4.08 -14.78 7.36
CA ARG A 60 4.81 -13.56 7.78
C ARG A 60 5.35 -12.76 6.59
N LYS A 61 5.76 -13.41 5.51
CA LYS A 61 6.12 -12.75 4.24
C LYS A 61 4.90 -12.09 3.61
N LEU A 62 3.73 -12.72 3.68
CA LEU A 62 2.48 -12.15 3.21
C LEU A 62 2.05 -10.93 4.04
N THR A 63 2.11 -11.01 5.37
CA THR A 63 1.82 -9.88 6.25
C THR A 63 2.76 -8.72 5.98
N ARG A 64 4.08 -8.97 5.89
CA ARG A 64 5.06 -7.92 5.54
C ARG A 64 4.83 -7.33 4.16
N PHE A 65 4.42 -8.14 3.20
CA PHE A 65 4.02 -7.66 1.88
C PHE A 65 2.82 -6.72 1.98
N LEU A 66 1.75 -7.13 2.66
CA LEU A 66 0.55 -6.30 2.85
C LEU A 66 0.84 -5.03 3.66
N GLU A 67 1.71 -5.10 4.68
CA GLU A 67 2.17 -3.93 5.43
C GLU A 67 3.01 -3.00 4.56
N SER A 68 3.92 -3.52 3.74
CA SER A 68 4.70 -2.69 2.80
C SER A 68 3.83 -2.02 1.73
N VAL A 69 2.75 -2.69 1.30
CA VAL A 69 1.73 -2.13 0.39
C VAL A 69 0.87 -1.09 1.08
N LYS A 70 0.54 -1.30 2.36
CA LYS A 70 -0.30 -0.38 3.15
C LYS A 70 0.43 0.92 3.50
N TYR A 71 1.76 0.91 3.64
CA TYR A 71 2.43 1.99 4.35
C TYR A 71 2.99 3.17 3.56
N SER A 72 3.69 3.08 2.42
CA SER A 72 4.13 4.35 1.75
C SER A 72 5.02 4.29 0.52
N ASP A 73 5.59 3.18 0.06
CA ASP A 73 6.65 3.28 -0.96
C ASP A 73 6.10 3.28 -2.39
N PHE A 74 5.43 4.38 -2.72
CA PHE A 74 4.69 4.60 -3.97
C PHE A 74 5.51 5.12 -5.15
N ILE A 75 6.84 5.04 -5.09
CA ILE A 75 7.71 5.61 -6.16
C ILE A 75 8.62 4.56 -6.79
N SER A 76 8.91 3.46 -6.13
CA SER A 76 9.74 2.42 -6.74
C SER A 76 8.87 1.28 -7.23
N GLY A 77 8.61 1.27 -8.54
CA GLY A 77 7.99 0.16 -9.22
C GLY A 77 8.75 -1.15 -8.96
N PHE A 78 8.29 -1.94 -8.00
CA PHE A 78 8.69 -3.34 -7.88
C PHE A 78 7.75 -4.24 -8.68
N ALA A 79 7.60 -3.90 -9.96
CA ALA A 79 6.94 -4.72 -10.97
C ALA A 79 7.68 -6.04 -11.30
N ASN A 80 8.78 -6.38 -10.59
CA ASN A 80 9.69 -7.43 -11.04
C ASN A 80 9.92 -8.62 -10.11
N ASP A 81 9.43 -8.65 -8.86
CA ASP A 81 9.60 -9.86 -8.03
C ASP A 81 8.49 -10.88 -8.30
N ASN A 82 8.53 -11.45 -9.52
CA ASN A 82 7.60 -12.45 -10.06
C ASN A 82 7.64 -13.82 -9.36
N LYS A 83 8.29 -13.91 -8.20
CA LYS A 83 8.61 -15.17 -7.50
C LYS A 83 7.46 -15.76 -6.68
N LEU A 84 6.37 -15.00 -6.45
CA LEU A 84 5.26 -15.42 -5.58
C LEU A 84 4.06 -16.08 -6.31
N GLY A 85 4.14 -16.22 -7.63
CA GLY A 85 3.18 -17.00 -8.42
C GLY A 85 2.01 -16.21 -9.03
N LYS A 86 1.12 -16.91 -9.75
CA LYS A 86 0.20 -16.31 -10.74
C LYS A 86 -0.99 -15.53 -10.14
N SER A 87 -1.65 -16.03 -9.09
CA SER A 87 -2.77 -15.30 -8.45
C SER A 87 -2.30 -14.02 -7.76
N PHE A 88 -1.06 -14.00 -7.24
CA PHE A 88 -0.47 -12.77 -6.70
C PHE A 88 -0.23 -11.74 -7.79
N ARG A 89 0.12 -12.17 -9.01
CA ARG A 89 0.21 -11.26 -10.16
C ARG A 89 -1.15 -10.69 -10.53
N GLU A 90 -2.19 -11.52 -10.61
CA GLU A 90 -3.54 -11.06 -10.95
C GLU A 90 -4.08 -10.04 -9.93
N LEU A 91 -3.88 -10.30 -8.64
CA LEU A 91 -4.23 -9.36 -7.57
C LEU A 91 -3.40 -8.06 -7.67
N ASN A 92 -2.09 -8.18 -7.94
CA ASN A 92 -1.21 -7.03 -8.10
C ASN A 92 -1.60 -6.17 -9.32
N THR A 93 -1.96 -6.80 -10.44
CA THR A 93 -2.42 -6.10 -11.65
C THR A 93 -3.72 -5.35 -11.38
N ALA A 94 -4.73 -5.99 -10.80
CA ALA A 94 -6.00 -5.34 -10.48
C ALA A 94 -5.82 -4.17 -9.49
N PHE A 95 -4.94 -4.33 -8.50
CA PHE A 95 -4.64 -3.27 -7.55
C PHE A 95 -3.91 -2.08 -8.20
N ASN A 96 -2.94 -2.34 -9.08
CA ASN A 96 -2.23 -1.30 -9.82
C ASN A 96 -3.17 -0.51 -10.75
N GLU A 97 -4.11 -1.18 -11.40
CA GLU A 97 -5.11 -0.55 -12.28
C GLU A 97 -6.03 0.42 -11.52
N VAL A 98 -6.59 -0.02 -10.38
CA VAL A 98 -7.41 0.85 -9.50
C VAL A 98 -6.59 2.05 -9.04
N MET A 99 -5.31 1.82 -8.75
CA MET A 99 -4.45 2.87 -8.24
C MET A 99 -4.04 3.89 -9.29
N GLU A 100 -3.77 3.44 -10.52
CA GLU A 100 -3.51 4.31 -11.66
C GLU A 100 -4.74 5.17 -11.96
N ALA A 101 -5.95 4.60 -11.90
CA ALA A 101 -7.19 5.36 -11.99
C ALA A 101 -7.31 6.42 -10.88
N PHE A 102 -6.94 6.09 -9.64
CA PHE A 102 -6.95 7.05 -8.52
C PHE A 102 -5.91 8.17 -8.69
N ARG A 103 -4.69 7.83 -9.14
CA ARG A 103 -3.65 8.81 -9.47
C ARG A 103 -4.11 9.73 -10.59
N LYS A 104 -4.72 9.19 -11.64
CA LYS A 104 -5.26 9.96 -12.76
C LYS A 104 -6.36 10.91 -12.30
N ALA A 105 -7.34 10.43 -11.54
CA ALA A 105 -8.41 11.27 -10.98
C ALA A 105 -7.87 12.39 -10.08
N ARG A 106 -6.83 12.12 -9.28
CA ARG A 106 -6.16 13.14 -8.47
C ARG A 106 -5.38 14.14 -9.32
N SER A 107 -4.66 13.66 -10.34
CA SER A 107 -3.92 14.51 -11.27
C SER A 107 -4.85 15.43 -12.05
N GLU A 108 -5.98 14.93 -12.56
CA GLU A 108 -7.00 15.73 -13.25
C GLU A 108 -7.60 16.78 -12.30
N LYS A 109 -7.82 16.45 -11.03
CA LYS A 109 -8.30 17.40 -10.02
C LYS A 109 -7.26 18.48 -9.69
N GLU A 110 -6.00 18.10 -9.52
CA GLU A 110 -4.90 19.04 -9.23
C GLU A 110 -4.64 19.94 -10.44
N GLU A 111 -4.61 19.38 -11.65
CA GLU A 111 -4.45 20.10 -12.91
C GLU A 111 -5.60 21.09 -13.14
N SER A 112 -6.84 20.69 -12.87
CA SER A 112 -8.00 21.60 -12.93
C SER A 112 -7.89 22.73 -11.91
N TRP A 113 -7.40 22.47 -10.69
CA TRP A 113 -7.21 23.50 -9.67
C TRP A 113 -6.07 24.46 -10.06
N GLN A 114 -4.98 23.92 -10.60
CA GLN A 114 -3.82 24.69 -11.02
C GLN A 114 -4.12 25.53 -12.28
N TYR A 115 -4.96 25.02 -13.20
CA TYR A 115 -5.49 25.76 -14.35
C TYR A 115 -6.34 26.96 -13.90
N LEU A 116 -7.30 26.75 -13.00
CA LEU A 116 -8.13 27.82 -12.44
C LEU A 116 -7.29 28.88 -11.73
N ASN A 117 -6.35 28.47 -10.88
CA ASN A 117 -5.45 29.39 -10.20
C ASN A 117 -4.60 30.21 -11.21
N THR A 118 -4.08 29.57 -12.25
CA THR A 118 -3.28 30.25 -13.28
C THR A 118 -4.09 31.31 -14.02
N ILE A 119 -5.34 31.01 -14.41
CA ILE A 119 -6.24 31.99 -15.02
C ILE A 119 -6.47 33.17 -14.07
N VAL A 120 -6.80 32.88 -12.82
CA VAL A 120 -7.07 33.92 -11.80
C VAL A 120 -5.85 34.83 -11.56
N GLN A 121 -4.63 34.30 -11.65
CA GLN A 121 -3.40 35.10 -11.54
C GLN A 121 -3.10 35.92 -12.80
N GLN A 122 -3.48 35.43 -13.98
CA GLN A 122 -3.14 36.05 -15.27
C GLN A 122 -4.19 37.07 -15.76
N VAL A 123 -5.40 37.08 -15.19
CA VAL A 123 -6.39 38.14 -15.49
C VAL A 123 -5.85 39.51 -15.10
N ARG A 124 -6.05 40.50 -15.98
CA ARG A 124 -5.58 41.89 -15.76
C ARG A 124 -6.36 42.64 -14.67
N THR A 125 -7.50 42.11 -14.23
CA THR A 125 -8.32 42.69 -13.15
C THR A 125 -7.84 42.19 -11.78
N GLY A 126 -7.91 43.05 -10.76
CA GLY A 126 -7.67 42.65 -9.38
C GLY A 126 -8.85 41.84 -8.85
N ILE A 127 -8.59 40.64 -8.34
CA ILE A 127 -9.60 39.76 -7.74
C ILE A 127 -9.26 39.57 -6.27
N ILE A 128 -10.27 39.81 -5.42
CA ILE A 128 -10.25 39.56 -3.97
C ILE A 128 -11.53 38.81 -3.61
N SER A 129 -11.39 37.70 -2.90
CA SER A 129 -12.51 36.95 -2.33
C SER A 129 -12.33 36.89 -0.82
N PHE A 130 -13.39 37.21 -0.08
CA PHE A 130 -13.43 37.14 1.38
C PHE A 130 -14.70 36.42 1.83
N ASP A 131 -14.67 35.84 3.02
CA ASP A 131 -15.83 35.18 3.61
C ASP A 131 -16.73 36.15 4.42
N SER A 132 -17.79 35.63 5.04
CA SER A 132 -18.70 36.43 5.86
C SER A 132 -18.05 37.06 7.10
N GLU A 133 -16.89 36.57 7.54
CA GLU A 133 -16.12 37.10 8.67
C GLU A 133 -15.05 38.13 8.21
N GLY A 134 -14.88 38.27 6.89
CA GLY A 134 -13.95 39.21 6.27
C GLY A 134 -12.56 38.63 6.01
N GLU A 135 -12.31 37.35 6.27
CA GLU A 135 -11.02 36.71 5.99
C GLU A 135 -10.84 36.51 4.47
N VAL A 136 -9.68 36.96 3.97
CA VAL A 136 -9.35 36.94 2.54
C VAL A 136 -8.90 35.53 2.16
N GLN A 137 -9.73 34.83 1.38
CA GLN A 137 -9.45 33.48 0.91
C GLN A 137 -8.62 33.46 -0.38
N LEU A 138 -8.77 34.48 -1.23
CA LEU A 138 -8.05 34.58 -2.49
C LEU A 138 -7.74 36.04 -2.81
N MET A 139 -6.49 36.30 -3.16
CA MET A 139 -6.06 37.59 -3.69
C MET A 139 -5.02 37.37 -4.80
N ASN A 140 -5.35 37.80 -6.01
CA ASN A 140 -4.46 37.62 -7.16
C ASN A 140 -3.33 38.68 -7.20
N ALA A 141 -2.31 38.43 -8.03
CA ALA A 141 -1.16 39.32 -8.15
C ALA A 141 -1.52 40.75 -8.60
N ASN A 142 -2.55 40.92 -9.43
CA ASN A 142 -2.98 42.25 -9.88
C ASN A 142 -3.72 43.01 -8.77
N ALA A 143 -4.54 42.35 -7.94
CA ALA A 143 -5.13 42.97 -6.75
C ALA A 143 -4.05 43.44 -5.76
N LYS A 144 -3.03 42.59 -5.52
CA LYS A 144 -1.87 42.99 -4.70
C LYS A 144 -1.21 44.24 -5.27
N LYS A 145 -0.96 44.30 -6.58
CA LYS A 145 -0.35 45.48 -7.21
C LYS A 145 -1.20 46.74 -7.06
N TYR A 146 -2.53 46.64 -7.24
CA TYR A 146 -3.43 47.79 -7.10
C TYR A 146 -3.52 48.32 -5.67
N ILE A 147 -3.32 47.45 -4.68
CA ILE A 147 -3.39 47.80 -3.26
C ILE A 147 -2.00 48.18 -2.68
N GLY A 148 -0.92 48.08 -3.46
CA GLY A 148 0.43 48.47 -3.03
C GLY A 148 1.29 47.33 -2.48
N ASN A 149 1.07 46.10 -2.95
CA ASN A 149 1.80 44.85 -2.61
C ASN A 149 1.64 44.37 -1.16
N THR A 150 0.61 44.78 -0.44
CA THR A 150 0.28 44.24 0.89
C THR A 150 -0.43 42.88 0.75
N ASN A 151 -0.07 41.91 1.58
CA ASN A 151 -0.82 40.65 1.69
C ASN A 151 -1.85 40.76 2.83
N LEU A 152 -3.06 41.17 2.47
CA LEU A 152 -4.19 41.30 3.38
C LEU A 152 -4.63 39.93 3.88
N LYS A 153 -4.77 39.79 5.20
CA LYS A 153 -5.42 38.61 5.80
C LYS A 153 -6.91 38.83 5.96
N ASN A 154 -7.30 40.05 6.31
CA ASN A 154 -8.69 40.44 6.47
C ASN A 154 -9.00 41.66 5.59
N ILE A 155 -10.19 41.70 4.99
CA ILE A 155 -10.63 42.80 4.12
C ILE A 155 -10.71 44.13 4.87
N ASN A 156 -10.97 44.09 6.19
CA ASN A 156 -11.07 45.29 7.01
C ASN A 156 -9.72 46.02 7.13
N GLU A 157 -8.58 45.32 6.95
CA GLU A 157 -7.23 45.94 6.92
C GLU A 157 -7.06 46.94 5.77
N LEU A 158 -7.87 46.84 4.70
CA LEU A 158 -7.87 47.83 3.61
C LEU A 158 -8.41 49.19 4.06
N VAL A 159 -9.41 49.18 4.96
CA VAL A 159 -10.05 50.41 5.44
C VAL A 159 -9.06 51.25 6.24
N ASP A 160 -8.20 50.58 7.02
CA ASP A 160 -7.17 51.24 7.82
C ASP A 160 -6.01 51.77 6.96
N GLN A 161 -5.70 51.11 5.84
CA GLN A 161 -4.54 51.46 5.00
C GLN A 161 -4.86 52.47 3.88
N ASN A 162 -6.11 52.53 3.39
CA ASN A 162 -6.53 53.50 2.38
C ASN A 162 -7.88 54.13 2.72
N PRO A 163 -7.89 55.22 3.52
CA PRO A 163 -9.12 55.94 3.87
C PRO A 163 -9.86 56.59 2.69
N ASN A 164 -9.22 56.67 1.50
CA ASN A 164 -9.77 57.33 0.30
C ASN A 164 -10.56 56.39 -0.63
N LEU A 165 -10.83 55.14 -0.24
CA LEU A 165 -11.56 54.14 -1.04
C LEU A 165 -13.07 54.06 -0.70
N TYR A 166 -13.54 54.91 0.22
CA TYR A 166 -14.95 55.12 0.54
C TYR A 166 -15.47 56.42 -0.08
#